data_AF-A0A1B9MNK7-F1
#
_entry.id   AF-A0A1B9MNK7-F1
#
_cell.length_a   1.000
_cell.length_b   1.000
_cell.length_c   1.000
_cell.angle_alpha   90.00
_cell.angle_beta   90.00
_cell.angle_gamma   90.00
#
_symmetry.space_group_name_H-M   'P 1'
#
loop_
_entity.id
_entity.type
_entity.pdbx_description
1 polymer ?
#
loop_
_entity_poly.entity_id
_entity_poly.type
_entity_poly.pdbx_seq_one_letter_code
_entity_poly.pdbx_strand_id
1 'polypeptide(L)'
;MPLLLLPYSLESQALSATTSERIHGTAPYLTFDGGVTKVTKTEDLLGIKLSDGRTFTLQNNSSSPTAPIKLPNIGDTLANIEMIVPPSSDSININDLVTQGKWGDDDGDGQGASGVTALGSISLAITDKDGNTINRSDALDICNAPYKVTLSSTGGNLATQYGEPM
;
A
#
# COMPACT_ATOMS: atom_id res chain seq x y z
N MET A 1 -30.96 65.00 -23.38
CA MET A 1 -29.53 64.63 -23.43
C MET A 1 -29.44 63.12 -23.59
N PRO A 2 -28.70 62.59 -24.58
CA PRO A 2 -28.66 61.17 -24.86
C PRO A 2 -27.74 60.43 -23.87
N LEU A 3 -28.16 59.25 -23.43
CA LEU A 3 -27.41 58.35 -22.56
C LEU A 3 -26.47 57.51 -23.44
N LEU A 4 -25.16 57.65 -23.25
CA LEU A 4 -24.14 56.87 -23.96
C LEU A 4 -23.90 55.56 -23.19
N LEU A 5 -24.27 54.43 -23.77
CA LEU A 5 -23.91 53.09 -23.28
C LEU A 5 -22.70 52.59 -24.08
N LEU A 6 -21.52 52.51 -23.44
CA LEU A 6 -20.34 51.86 -24.01
C LEU A 6 -20.48 50.34 -23.86
N PRO A 7 -20.41 49.55 -24.95
CA PRO A 7 -20.25 48.11 -24.84
C PRO A 7 -18.80 47.81 -24.41
N TYR A 8 -18.64 47.21 -23.23
CA TYR A 8 -17.36 46.58 -22.83
C TYR A 8 -17.40 45.12 -23.27
N SER A 9 -16.41 44.66 -24.06
CA SER A 9 -16.19 43.23 -24.30
C SER A 9 -15.32 42.67 -23.17
N LEU A 10 -15.74 41.55 -22.59
CA LEU A 10 -14.92 40.74 -21.70
C LEU A 10 -14.24 39.68 -22.57
N GLU A 11 -13.05 39.96 -23.07
CA GLU A 11 -12.27 38.94 -23.78
C GLU A 11 -11.61 38.01 -22.77
N SER A 12 -12.15 36.79 -22.65
CA SER A 12 -11.50 35.71 -21.92
C SER A 12 -10.32 35.20 -22.76
N GLN A 13 -9.10 35.57 -22.37
CA GLN A 13 -7.88 35.02 -22.96
C GLN A 13 -7.70 33.59 -22.44
N ALA A 14 -7.93 32.59 -23.30
CA ALA A 14 -7.61 31.19 -22.99
C ALA A 14 -6.14 30.93 -23.33
N LEU A 15 -5.33 30.58 -22.33
CA LEU A 15 -3.94 30.17 -22.52
C LEU A 15 -3.92 28.69 -22.96
N SER A 16 -3.38 28.39 -24.13
CA SER A 16 -3.11 27.02 -24.58
C SER A 16 -1.61 26.78 -24.51
N ALA A 17 -1.21 25.74 -23.77
CA ALA A 17 0.17 25.28 -23.71
C ALA A 17 0.25 23.93 -24.40
N THR A 18 1.15 23.80 -25.37
CA THR A 18 1.45 22.55 -26.06
C THR A 18 2.90 22.21 -25.78
N THR A 19 3.17 21.12 -25.08
CA THR A 19 4.55 20.67 -24.84
C THR A 19 5.07 19.95 -26.09
N SER A 20 6.29 20.28 -26.52
CA SER A 20 6.95 19.61 -27.66
C SER A 20 7.50 18.23 -27.29
N GLU A 21 7.65 17.96 -25.99
CA GLU A 21 8.19 16.71 -25.43
C GLU A 21 7.11 16.02 -24.57
N ARG A 22 7.23 14.70 -24.44
CA ARG A 22 6.45 13.92 -23.47
C ARG A 22 6.82 14.40 -22.06
N ILE A 23 5.84 14.56 -21.17
CA ILE A 23 6.12 14.89 -19.77
C ILE A 23 6.95 13.75 -19.17
N HIS A 24 8.17 14.07 -18.74
CA HIS A 24 9.05 13.14 -18.04
C HIS A 24 8.61 13.10 -16.57
N GLY A 25 7.65 12.22 -16.29
CA GLY A 25 7.12 12.01 -14.95
C GLY A 25 7.90 10.97 -14.14
N THR A 26 7.63 10.95 -12.85
CA THR A 26 8.07 9.94 -11.89
C THR A 26 7.00 8.87 -11.74
N ALA A 27 7.41 7.62 -11.53
CA ALA A 27 6.45 6.57 -11.22
C ALA A 27 5.75 6.85 -9.86
N PRO A 28 4.43 6.60 -9.75
CA PRO A 28 3.76 6.70 -8.48
C PRO A 28 4.29 5.63 -7.51
N TYR A 29 4.11 5.86 -6.21
CA TYR A 29 4.55 4.95 -5.17
C TYR A 29 3.52 4.85 -4.04
N LEU A 30 3.55 3.74 -3.31
CA LEU A 30 2.79 3.62 -2.07
C LEU A 30 3.55 4.31 -0.93
N THR A 31 2.81 4.89 0.02
CA THR A 31 3.40 5.50 1.21
C THR A 31 2.45 5.45 2.39
N PHE A 32 3.01 5.25 3.58
CA PHE A 32 2.25 5.12 4.84
C PHE A 32 2.56 6.23 5.85
N ASP A 33 3.53 7.08 5.53
CA ASP A 33 4.11 8.12 6.38
C ASP A 33 4.12 9.49 5.68
N GLY A 34 3.20 9.71 4.74
CA GLY A 34 3.04 10.99 4.06
C GLY A 34 4.11 11.29 3.02
N GLY A 35 4.73 10.25 2.44
CA GLY A 35 5.70 10.37 1.36
C GLY A 35 7.16 10.26 1.78
N VAL A 36 7.45 10.06 3.07
CA VAL A 36 8.83 9.91 3.58
C VAL A 36 9.43 8.59 3.09
N THR A 37 8.67 7.50 3.21
CA THR A 37 9.03 6.18 2.67
C THR A 37 8.25 5.91 1.39
N LYS A 38 8.97 5.62 0.31
CA LYS A 38 8.42 5.27 -1.00
C LYS A 38 8.49 3.76 -1.18
N VAL A 39 7.33 3.12 -1.28
CA VAL A 39 7.20 1.70 -1.59
C VAL A 39 6.88 1.55 -3.07
N THR A 40 7.86 1.05 -3.82
CA THR A 40 7.78 0.89 -5.28
C THR A 40 7.59 -0.55 -5.72
N LYS A 41 7.75 -1.51 -4.80
CA LYS A 41 7.53 -2.94 -5.05
C LYS A 41 6.55 -3.51 -4.05
N THR A 42 5.62 -4.34 -4.53
CA THR A 42 4.68 -5.06 -3.67
C THR A 42 5.38 -5.99 -2.68
N GLU A 43 6.57 -6.46 -3.02
CA GLU A 43 7.45 -7.26 -2.15
C GLU A 43 7.79 -6.55 -0.84
N ASP A 44 7.94 -5.22 -0.88
CA ASP A 44 8.31 -4.41 0.28
C ASP A 44 7.15 -4.29 1.29
N LEU A 45 5.94 -4.67 0.88
CA LEU A 45 4.76 -4.78 1.74
C LEU A 45 4.66 -6.15 2.45
N LEU A 46 5.47 -7.13 2.04
CA LEU A 46 5.50 -8.48 2.62
C LEU A 46 6.37 -8.50 3.88
N GLY A 47 5.86 -7.82 4.90
CA GLY A 47 6.52 -7.72 6.19
C GLY A 47 5.54 -7.76 7.37
N ILE A 48 6.10 -8.08 8.52
CA ILE A 48 5.43 -8.03 9.81
C ILE A 48 6.21 -7.15 10.77
N LYS A 49 5.51 -6.52 11.71
CA LYS A 49 6.11 -5.80 12.82
C LYS A 49 5.49 -6.25 14.13
N LEU A 50 6.34 -6.60 15.08
CA LEU A 50 5.92 -7.02 16.41
C LEU A 50 5.67 -5.81 17.32
N SER A 51 5.00 -6.06 18.44
CA SER A 51 4.69 -5.07 19.48
C SER A 51 5.93 -4.44 20.11
N ASP A 52 7.09 -5.12 20.09
CA ASP A 52 8.39 -4.59 20.53
C ASP A 52 9.14 -3.79 19.44
N GLY A 53 8.53 -3.61 18.27
CA GLY A 53 9.08 -2.85 17.15
C GLY A 53 10.01 -3.66 16.23
N ARG A 54 10.31 -4.94 16.52
CA ARG A 54 11.07 -5.78 15.59
C ARG A 54 10.29 -5.97 14.29
N THR A 55 10.97 -5.77 13.16
CA THR A 55 10.41 -5.92 11.82
C THR A 55 11.02 -7.10 11.09
N PHE A 56 10.18 -7.93 10.48
CA PHE A 56 10.61 -9.06 9.65
C PHE A 56 10.02 -8.90 8.25
N THR A 57 10.88 -8.95 7.25
CA THR A 57 10.58 -8.86 5.82
C THR A 57 11.12 -10.10 5.12
N LEU A 58 10.87 -10.21 3.80
CA LEU A 58 11.49 -11.25 2.98
C LEU A 58 13.02 -11.29 3.09
N GLN A 59 13.68 -10.15 3.32
CA GLN A 59 15.14 -10.05 3.30
C GLN A 59 15.80 -10.41 4.64
N ASN A 60 15.08 -10.34 5.76
CA ASN A 60 15.66 -10.50 7.11
C ASN A 60 14.91 -11.52 8.00
N ASN A 61 14.02 -12.33 7.42
CA ASN A 61 13.32 -13.39 8.14
C ASN A 61 14.09 -14.72 8.09
N SER A 62 14.78 -15.06 9.18
CA SER A 62 15.49 -16.34 9.33
C SER A 62 14.69 -17.41 10.08
N SER A 63 13.38 -17.26 10.21
CA SER A 63 12.55 -18.16 11.02
C SER A 63 12.37 -19.54 10.39
N SER A 64 12.20 -20.55 11.23
CA SER A 64 11.97 -21.93 10.83
C SER A 64 11.10 -22.66 11.86
N PRO A 65 10.60 -23.87 11.57
CA PRO A 65 9.86 -24.66 12.55
C PRO A 65 10.64 -24.96 13.85
N THR A 66 11.97 -25.02 13.79
CA THR A 66 12.83 -25.27 14.97
C THR A 66 13.40 -23.99 15.58
N ALA A 67 13.32 -22.86 14.87
CA ALA A 67 13.73 -21.54 15.31
C ALA A 67 12.65 -20.50 14.99
N PRO A 68 11.49 -20.54 15.66
CA PRO A 68 10.39 -19.61 15.40
C PRO A 68 10.69 -18.20 15.92
N ILE A 69 10.00 -17.20 15.37
CA ILE A 69 9.97 -15.84 15.91
C ILE A 69 9.19 -15.87 17.22
N LYS A 70 9.85 -15.50 18.33
CA LYS A 70 9.20 -15.40 19.64
C LYS A 70 8.48 -14.06 19.74
N LEU A 71 7.19 -14.10 20.09
CA LEU A 71 6.44 -12.92 20.47
C LEU A 71 7.01 -12.33 21.77
N PRO A 72 7.11 -11.00 21.88
CA PRO A 72 7.82 -10.36 22.99
C PRO A 72 7.05 -10.38 24.30
N ASN A 73 5.72 -10.30 24.28
CA ASN A 73 4.92 -10.22 25.51
C ASN A 73 4.08 -11.47 25.74
N ILE A 74 3.85 -11.77 27.01
CA ILE A 74 2.87 -12.77 27.43
C ILE A 74 1.48 -12.27 27.03
N GLY A 75 0.72 -13.09 26.33
CA GLY A 75 -0.63 -12.73 25.85
C GLY A 75 -0.64 -12.03 24.50
N ASP A 76 0.51 -11.77 23.88
CA ASP A 76 0.54 -11.37 22.47
C ASP A 76 -0.10 -12.48 21.61
N THR A 77 -0.97 -12.05 20.71
CA THR A 77 -1.67 -12.89 19.74
C THR A 77 -1.25 -12.52 18.32
N LEU A 78 -1.69 -13.28 17.32
CA LEU A 78 -1.44 -12.93 15.92
C LEU A 78 -2.14 -11.63 15.49
N ALA A 79 -3.16 -11.19 16.24
CA ALA A 79 -3.79 -9.88 16.06
C ALA A 79 -2.87 -8.71 16.48
N ASN A 80 -1.89 -8.95 17.35
CA ASN A 80 -0.92 -7.93 17.79
C ASN A 80 0.26 -7.77 16.83
N ILE A 81 0.41 -8.67 15.86
CA ILE A 81 1.42 -8.55 14.81
C ILE A 81 0.88 -7.56 13.77
N GLU A 82 1.58 -6.46 13.55
CA GLU A 82 1.25 -5.48 12.52
C GLU A 82 1.62 -6.03 11.14
N MET A 83 0.70 -5.90 10.18
CA MET A 83 0.84 -6.36 8.79
C MET A 83 0.06 -5.39 7.91
N ILE A 84 0.38 -5.36 6.61
CA ILE A 84 -0.41 -4.59 5.63
C ILE A 84 -1.84 -5.13 5.47
N VAL A 85 -2.03 -6.44 5.67
CA VAL A 85 -3.35 -7.07 5.67
C VAL A 85 -4.09 -6.67 6.95
N PRO A 86 -5.31 -6.09 6.86
CA PRO A 86 -6.09 -5.64 8.00
C PRO A 86 -6.41 -6.77 8.99
N PRO A 87 -6.54 -6.50 10.30
CA PRO A 87 -6.83 -7.53 11.30
C PRO A 87 -8.13 -8.33 11.06
N SER A 88 -9.11 -7.74 10.37
CA SER A 88 -10.42 -8.33 10.10
C SER A 88 -10.53 -9.01 8.73
N SER A 89 -9.42 -9.23 8.03
CA SER A 89 -9.39 -9.81 6.68
C SER A 89 -8.17 -10.70 6.51
N ASP A 90 -8.26 -11.64 5.57
CA ASP A 90 -7.12 -12.46 5.12
C ASP A 90 -6.50 -11.92 3.83
N SER A 91 -6.97 -10.76 3.34
CA SER A 91 -6.36 -10.11 2.18
C SER A 91 -6.63 -8.61 2.12
N ILE A 92 -5.84 -7.92 1.30
CA ILE A 92 -6.04 -6.52 0.92
C ILE A 92 -5.68 -6.32 -0.55
N ASN A 93 -6.49 -5.55 -1.29
CA ASN A 93 -6.15 -5.15 -2.64
C ASN A 93 -5.26 -3.90 -2.60
N ILE A 94 -4.31 -3.79 -3.52
CA ILE A 94 -3.47 -2.58 -3.60
C ILE A 94 -4.32 -1.34 -3.95
N ASN A 95 -5.40 -1.53 -4.70
CA ASN A 95 -6.38 -0.46 -4.94
C ASN A 95 -7.07 0.04 -3.67
N ASP A 96 -7.26 -0.81 -2.66
CA ASP A 96 -7.83 -0.39 -1.38
C ASP A 96 -6.86 0.55 -0.64
N LEU A 97 -5.54 0.37 -0.81
CA LEU A 97 -4.53 1.30 -0.28
C LEU A 97 -4.56 2.65 -1.01
N VAL A 98 -4.73 2.63 -2.34
CA VAL A 98 -4.85 3.86 -3.14
C VAL A 98 -6.09 4.66 -2.73
N THR A 99 -7.24 4.01 -2.58
CA THR A 99 -8.49 4.66 -2.14
C THR A 99 -8.42 5.21 -0.71
N GLN A 100 -7.56 4.64 0.13
CA GLN A 100 -7.24 5.17 1.47
C GLN A 100 -6.21 6.33 1.44
N GLY A 101 -5.77 6.76 0.26
CA GLY A 101 -4.77 7.81 0.10
C GLY A 101 -3.36 7.38 0.50
N LYS A 102 -3.05 6.07 0.49
CA LYS A 102 -1.72 5.52 0.82
C LYS A 102 -0.79 5.47 -0.40
N TRP A 103 -0.79 6.54 -1.19
CA TRP A 103 0.03 6.65 -2.39
C TRP A 103 0.48 8.10 -2.59
N GLY A 104 1.52 8.27 -3.38
CA GLY A 104 2.06 9.56 -3.76
C GLY A 104 2.59 9.53 -5.18
N ASP A 105 2.73 10.72 -5.73
CA ASP A 105 3.27 11.00 -7.04
C ASP A 105 3.92 12.39 -6.95
N ASP A 106 5.21 12.47 -7.30
CA ASP A 106 6.00 13.68 -7.06
C ASP A 106 5.74 14.77 -8.09
N ASP A 107 5.24 14.43 -9.29
CA ASP A 107 4.97 15.39 -10.36
C ASP A 107 3.48 15.79 -10.47
N GLY A 108 2.60 15.06 -9.79
CA GLY A 108 1.19 15.37 -9.65
C GLY A 108 0.34 15.04 -10.88
N ASP A 109 0.86 14.26 -11.84
CA ASP A 109 0.12 13.82 -13.02
C ASP A 109 -0.93 12.72 -12.73
N GLY A 110 -0.86 12.12 -11.54
CA GLY A 110 -1.88 11.22 -11.00
C GLY A 110 -3.10 11.93 -10.39
N GLN A 111 -3.11 13.27 -10.30
CA GLN A 111 -4.17 14.02 -9.64
C GLN A 111 -5.44 14.14 -10.51
N GLY A 112 -6.42 13.27 -10.25
CA GLY A 112 -7.72 13.30 -10.91
C GLY A 112 -8.56 12.05 -10.61
N ALA A 113 -9.86 12.08 -10.95
CA ALA A 113 -10.68 10.87 -10.88
C ALA A 113 -10.08 9.80 -11.83
N SER A 114 -9.74 8.64 -11.30
CA SER A 114 -9.08 7.54 -12.03
C SER A 114 -7.68 7.85 -12.55
N GLY A 115 -6.99 8.87 -12.01
CA GLY A 115 -5.62 9.23 -12.40
C GLY A 115 -4.57 8.18 -11.99
N VAL A 116 -4.93 7.22 -11.14
CA VAL A 116 -4.07 6.12 -10.69
C VAL A 116 -4.76 4.79 -10.87
N THR A 117 -4.04 3.83 -11.44
CA THR A 117 -4.43 2.43 -11.51
C THR A 117 -3.52 1.61 -10.59
N ALA A 118 -4.15 0.83 -9.70
CA ALA A 118 -3.47 -0.11 -8.84
C ALA A 118 -3.98 -1.54 -9.08
N LEU A 119 -3.06 -2.45 -9.34
CA LEU A 119 -3.33 -3.87 -9.50
C LEU A 119 -2.60 -4.68 -8.44
N GLY A 120 -3.12 -5.88 -8.18
CA GLY A 120 -2.53 -6.82 -7.24
C GLY A 120 -3.19 -6.81 -5.87
N SER A 121 -2.79 -7.78 -5.08
CA SER A 121 -3.28 -8.02 -3.73
C SER A 121 -2.22 -8.70 -2.87
N ILE A 122 -2.41 -8.59 -1.56
CA ILE A 122 -1.63 -9.32 -0.56
C ILE A 122 -2.60 -10.17 0.24
N SER A 123 -2.25 -11.44 0.41
CA SER A 123 -3.03 -12.42 1.16
C SER A 123 -2.24 -12.92 2.37
N LEU A 124 -2.96 -13.21 3.44
CA LEU A 124 -2.50 -13.78 4.70
C LEU A 124 -3.04 -15.21 4.80
N ALA A 125 -2.16 -16.14 5.15
CA ALA A 125 -2.54 -17.48 5.59
C ALA A 125 -1.83 -17.81 6.89
N ILE A 126 -2.58 -18.37 7.84
CA ILE A 126 -2.06 -18.75 9.15
C ILE A 126 -2.39 -20.22 9.38
N THR A 127 -1.38 -21.02 9.71
CA THR A 127 -1.57 -22.42 10.09
C THR A 127 -0.91 -22.77 11.42
N ASP A 128 -1.46 -23.76 12.11
CA ASP A 128 -0.78 -24.41 13.24
C ASP A 128 0.32 -25.39 12.77
N LYS A 129 0.97 -26.08 13.73
CA LYS A 129 2.01 -27.08 13.47
C LYS A 129 1.55 -28.27 12.62
N ASP A 130 0.24 -28.59 12.65
CA ASP A 130 -0.36 -29.73 11.94
C ASP A 130 -0.87 -29.30 10.55
N GLY A 131 -0.80 -28.00 10.23
CA GLY A 131 -1.22 -27.44 8.96
C GLY A 131 -2.70 -27.04 8.93
N ASN A 132 -3.39 -27.02 10.06
CA ASN A 132 -4.77 -26.54 10.11
C ASN A 132 -4.79 -25.02 9.98
N THR A 133 -5.65 -24.50 9.10
CA THR A 133 -5.89 -23.06 8.98
C THR A 133 -6.56 -22.54 10.25
N ILE A 134 -6.03 -21.45 10.78
CA ILE A 134 -6.63 -20.73 11.92
C ILE A 134 -6.83 -19.26 11.56
N ASN A 135 -7.73 -18.59 12.27
CA ASN A 135 -7.97 -17.16 12.09
C ASN A 135 -6.98 -16.35 12.92
N ARG A 136 -6.74 -15.11 12.49
CA ARG A 136 -5.89 -14.15 13.22
C ARG A 136 -6.38 -13.83 14.63
N SER A 137 -7.69 -13.94 14.86
CA SER A 137 -8.34 -13.72 16.17
C SER A 137 -8.36 -14.94 17.08
N ASP A 138 -7.94 -16.11 16.59
CA ASP A 138 -7.98 -17.33 17.38
C ASP A 138 -6.97 -17.29 18.53
N ALA A 139 -7.33 -17.89 19.66
CA ALA A 139 -6.43 -18.02 20.79
C ALA A 139 -5.27 -18.97 20.46
N LEU A 140 -4.05 -18.59 20.88
CA LEU A 140 -2.87 -19.42 20.68
C LEU A 140 -2.72 -20.45 21.80
N ASP A 141 -2.46 -21.70 21.41
CA ASP A 141 -2.19 -22.83 22.28
C ASP A 141 -0.76 -23.32 22.03
N ILE A 142 0.00 -23.51 23.10
CA ILE A 142 1.36 -24.05 23.05
C ILE A 142 1.39 -25.46 22.44
N CYS A 143 0.31 -26.24 22.58
CA CYS A 143 0.19 -27.58 22.01
C CYS A 143 0.14 -27.54 20.48
N ASN A 144 -0.28 -26.42 19.88
CA ASN A 144 -0.42 -26.23 18.44
C ASN A 144 0.73 -25.42 17.83
N ALA A 145 1.67 -24.96 18.67
CA ALA A 145 2.84 -24.21 18.24
C ALA A 145 3.92 -25.12 17.60
N PRO A 146 4.81 -24.58 16.75
CA PRO A 146 4.81 -23.20 16.26
C PRO A 146 3.75 -22.96 15.18
N TYR A 147 3.27 -21.72 15.13
CA TYR A 147 2.37 -21.25 14.08
C TYR A 147 3.16 -20.72 12.88
N LYS A 148 2.60 -20.87 11.69
CA LYS A 148 3.17 -20.36 10.44
C LYS A 148 2.29 -19.24 9.88
N VAL A 149 2.85 -18.05 9.78
CA VAL A 149 2.26 -16.90 9.09
C VAL A 149 2.87 -16.79 7.70
N THR A 150 2.03 -16.77 6.68
CA THR A 150 2.45 -16.62 5.27
C THR A 150 1.77 -15.40 4.68
N LEU A 151 2.59 -14.43 4.23
CA LEU A 151 2.14 -13.32 3.40
C LEU A 151 2.54 -13.59 1.95
N SER A 152 1.59 -13.47 1.03
CA SER A 152 1.80 -13.72 -0.39
C SER A 152 1.26 -12.55 -1.21
N SER A 153 1.94 -12.20 -2.28
CA SER A 153 1.46 -11.19 -3.24
C SER A 153 1.14 -11.84 -4.59
N THR A 154 0.09 -11.35 -5.26
CA THR A 154 -0.20 -11.67 -6.66
C THR A 154 0.68 -10.90 -7.66
N GLY A 155 1.71 -10.20 -7.16
CA GLY A 155 2.35 -9.10 -7.87
C GLY A 155 1.55 -7.81 -7.69
N GLY A 156 2.01 -6.72 -8.29
CA GLY A 156 1.25 -5.49 -8.32
C GLY A 156 1.89 -4.47 -9.23
N ASN A 157 1.06 -3.59 -9.77
CA ASN A 157 1.50 -2.47 -10.58
C ASN A 157 0.73 -1.22 -10.11
N LEU A 158 1.47 -0.13 -9.91
CA LEU A 158 0.91 1.18 -9.62
C LEU A 158 1.34 2.10 -10.77
N ALA A 159 0.37 2.67 -11.49
CA ALA A 159 0.63 3.50 -12.65
C ALA A 159 -0.30 4.71 -12.66
N THR A 160 0.21 5.88 -13.09
CA THR A 160 -0.61 7.05 -13.37
C THR A 160 -1.09 7.03 -14.82
N GLN A 161 -2.14 7.81 -15.11
CA GLN A 161 -2.71 7.91 -16.46
C GLN A 161 -1.83 8.71 -17.43
N TYR A 162 -1.08 9.70 -16.92
CA TYR A 162 -0.44 10.72 -17.73
C TYR A 162 1.10 10.72 -17.69
N GLY A 163 1.71 9.87 -16.84
CA GLY A 163 3.16 9.68 -16.76
C GLY A 163 3.60 8.44 -17.51
N GLU A 164 4.67 8.55 -18.31
CA GLU A 164 5.42 7.33 -18.67
C GLU A 164 6.44 7.08 -17.56
N PRO A 165 6.29 6.00 -16.78
CA PRO A 165 7.28 5.66 -15.77
C PRO A 165 8.60 5.33 -16.47
N MET A 166 9.65 6.07 -16.13
CA MET A 166 11.04 5.77 -16.52
C MET A 166 11.56 4.55 -15.76
#